data_AF-W9SB72-F1
#
_entry.id   AF-W9SB72-F1
#
_cell.length_a   1.000
_cell.length_b   1.000
_cell.length_c   1.000
_cell.angle_alpha   90.00
_cell.angle_beta   90.00
_cell.angle_gamma   90.00
#
_symmetry.space_group_name_H-M   'P 1'
#
loop_
_entity.id
_entity.type
_entity.pdbx_description
1 polymer ?
#
loop_
_entity_poly.entity_id
_entity_poly.type
_entity_poly.pdbx_seq_one_letter_code
_entity_poly.pdbx_strand_id
1 'polypeptide(L)'
;MESETPVQTVTERDQWMVENEVFQIYNFFANAPRDVKSQMLKLRRDRHLEYLDRGLRFLGPSFCVLDAKDKLYTFLQRMKHPSGGFRMHDGGEIDVRACYTAISVASILNILDDELVQDVGNYILSCQTFEGGIAGEPGSEAHGGYTFCGLATMILINEVERLDLTRLIILSYLLMSASSSAATRVDDWQSNWGKDKFPDMARASVGLSFAAFVALAWSSIVSGYILCTSKAS
;
A
#
# COMPACT_ATOMS: atom_id res chain seq x y z
N MET A 1 4.53 -32.81 -57.57
CA MET A 1 4.75 -31.88 -56.44
C MET A 1 3.42 -31.83 -55.71
N GLU A 2 3.25 -32.70 -54.71
CA GLU A 2 2.02 -32.75 -53.91
C GLU A 2 1.97 -31.47 -53.06
N SER A 3 0.89 -30.70 -53.19
CA SER A 3 0.68 -29.54 -52.33
C SER A 3 0.31 -30.05 -50.93
N GLU A 4 1.24 -29.97 -49.99
CA GLU A 4 0.93 -30.18 -48.58
C GLU A 4 -0.19 -29.22 -48.17
N THR A 5 -1.33 -29.79 -47.76
CA THR A 5 -2.41 -29.00 -47.17
C THR A 5 -1.93 -28.51 -45.80
N PRO A 6 -1.97 -27.21 -45.51
CA PRO A 6 -1.44 -26.70 -44.25
C PRO A 6 -2.22 -27.29 -43.07
N VAL A 7 -1.49 -27.93 -42.16
CA VAL A 7 -2.05 -28.51 -40.93
C VAL A 7 -2.42 -27.38 -39.98
N GLN A 8 -3.71 -27.27 -39.68
CA GLN A 8 -4.23 -26.25 -38.77
C GLN A 8 -3.58 -26.35 -37.39
N THR A 9 -3.06 -25.23 -36.89
CA THR A 9 -2.50 -25.10 -35.54
C THR A 9 -3.60 -25.07 -34.47
N VAL A 10 -3.22 -25.33 -33.21
CA VAL A 10 -4.15 -25.20 -32.07
C VAL A 10 -4.70 -23.78 -31.99
N THR A 11 -3.85 -22.76 -32.17
CA THR A 11 -4.26 -21.35 -32.18
C THR A 11 -5.29 -21.04 -33.26
N GLU A 12 -5.10 -21.53 -34.48
CA GLU A 12 -6.06 -21.32 -35.57
C GLU A 12 -7.40 -22.02 -35.31
N ARG A 13 -7.37 -23.18 -34.66
CA ARG A 13 -8.59 -23.88 -34.26
C ARG A 13 -9.36 -23.11 -33.19
N ASP A 14 -8.66 -22.63 -32.16
CA ASP A 14 -9.27 -21.85 -31.09
C ASP A 14 -9.84 -20.52 -31.60
N GLN A 15 -9.09 -19.83 -32.47
CA GLN A 15 -9.55 -18.63 -33.14
C GLN A 15 -10.82 -18.89 -33.95
N TRP A 16 -10.84 -19.97 -34.73
CA TRP A 16 -12.01 -20.33 -35.53
C TRP A 16 -13.24 -20.66 -34.68
N MET A 17 -13.06 -21.33 -33.53
CA MET A 17 -14.15 -21.61 -32.60
C MET A 17 -14.77 -20.32 -32.04
N VAL A 18 -13.93 -19.38 -31.59
CA VAL A 18 -14.40 -18.08 -31.07
C VAL A 18 -15.08 -17.26 -32.17
N GLU A 19 -14.48 -17.20 -33.37
CA GLU A 19 -15.05 -16.49 -34.51
C GLU A 19 -16.44 -17.02 -34.87
N ASN A 20 -16.61 -18.35 -34.87
CA ASN A 20 -17.90 -18.96 -35.15
C ASN A 20 -18.94 -18.60 -34.07
N GLU A 21 -18.60 -18.65 -32.78
CA GLU A 21 -19.53 -18.24 -31.71
C GLU A 21 -19.94 -16.77 -31.81
N VAL A 22 -18.95 -15.88 -32.00
CA VAL A 22 -19.17 -14.45 -32.15
C VAL A 22 -20.02 -14.17 -33.40
N PHE A 23 -19.74 -14.85 -34.50
CA PHE A 23 -20.52 -14.73 -35.73
C PHE A 23 -21.99 -15.12 -35.52
N GLN A 24 -22.28 -16.16 -34.75
CA GLN A 24 -23.66 -16.52 -34.43
C GLN A 24 -24.39 -15.42 -33.64
N ILE A 25 -23.69 -14.78 -32.69
CA ILE A 25 -24.24 -13.64 -31.92
C ILE A 25 -24.57 -12.47 -32.87
N TYR A 26 -23.65 -12.12 -33.76
CA TYR A 26 -23.88 -11.05 -34.75
C TYR A 26 -24.98 -11.40 -35.75
N ASN A 27 -25.04 -12.64 -36.22
CA ASN A 27 -26.06 -13.09 -37.15
C ASN A 27 -27.45 -13.07 -36.50
N PHE A 28 -27.57 -13.50 -35.24
CA PHE A 28 -28.80 -13.38 -34.47
C PHE A 28 -29.20 -11.91 -34.31
N PHE A 29 -28.26 -11.03 -33.95
CA PHE A 29 -28.51 -9.61 -33.83
C PHE A 29 -28.93 -8.98 -35.16
N ALA A 30 -28.27 -9.30 -36.27
CA ALA A 30 -28.55 -8.75 -37.59
C ALA A 30 -29.96 -9.11 -38.10
N ASN A 31 -30.42 -10.32 -37.80
CA ASN A 31 -31.74 -10.81 -38.21
C ASN A 31 -32.87 -10.46 -37.24
N ALA A 32 -32.56 -9.89 -36.06
CA ALA A 32 -33.57 -9.52 -35.09
C ALA A 32 -34.42 -8.29 -35.53
N PRO A 33 -35.70 -8.22 -35.12
CA PRO A 33 -36.55 -7.04 -35.26
C PRO A 33 -35.96 -5.77 -34.61
N ARG A 34 -36.37 -4.58 -35.07
CA ARG A 34 -35.79 -3.28 -34.61
C ARG A 34 -35.96 -3.03 -33.11
N ASP A 35 -37.11 -3.42 -32.56
CA ASP A 35 -37.43 -3.36 -31.13
C ASP A 35 -36.52 -4.29 -30.31
N VAL A 36 -36.31 -5.52 -30.78
CA VAL A 36 -35.39 -6.49 -30.15
C VAL A 36 -33.95 -6.00 -30.23
N LYS A 37 -33.51 -5.45 -31.36
CA LYS A 37 -32.17 -4.84 -31.51
C LYS A 37 -31.94 -3.70 -30.52
N SER A 38 -32.92 -2.81 -30.36
CA SER A 38 -32.85 -1.71 -29.39
C SER A 38 -32.75 -2.22 -27.95
N GLN A 39 -33.48 -3.27 -27.60
CA GLN A 39 -33.41 -3.90 -26.29
C GLN A 39 -32.08 -4.64 -26.06
N MET A 40 -31.55 -5.34 -27.06
CA MET A 40 -30.28 -6.07 -26.95
C MET A 40 -29.07 -5.16 -26.76
N LEU A 41 -29.05 -4.00 -27.43
CA LEU A 41 -27.97 -3.01 -27.27
C LEU A 41 -28.12 -2.18 -25.99
N LYS A 42 -29.28 -2.22 -25.34
CA LYS A 42 -29.50 -1.49 -24.08
C LYS A 42 -28.78 -2.20 -22.94
N LEU A 43 -27.90 -1.48 -22.25
CA LEU A 43 -27.27 -1.95 -21.03
C LEU A 43 -28.32 -2.33 -19.98
N ARG A 44 -28.31 -3.58 -19.52
CA ARG A 44 -29.27 -4.12 -18.54
C ARG A 44 -28.87 -3.77 -17.11
N ARG A 45 -28.88 -2.47 -16.78
CA ARG A 45 -28.41 -1.92 -15.50
C ARG A 45 -28.97 -2.65 -14.29
N ASP A 46 -30.27 -2.94 -14.27
CA ASP A 46 -30.93 -3.60 -13.13
C ASP A 46 -30.33 -4.98 -12.84
N ARG A 47 -30.05 -5.78 -13.88
CA ARG A 47 -29.39 -7.08 -13.71
C ARG A 47 -27.96 -6.96 -13.23
N HIS A 48 -27.23 -5.96 -13.71
CA HIS A 48 -25.85 -5.73 -13.27
C HIS A 48 -25.80 -5.26 -11.81
N LEU A 49 -26.72 -4.38 -11.39
CA LEU A 49 -26.86 -3.95 -10.01
C LEU A 49 -27.24 -5.13 -9.10
N GLU A 50 -28.20 -5.96 -9.51
CA GLU A 50 -28.62 -7.15 -8.75
C GLU A 50 -27.50 -8.20 -8.65
N TYR A 51 -26.66 -8.34 -9.67
CA TYR A 51 -25.48 -9.19 -9.62
C TYR A 51 -24.44 -8.68 -8.62
N LEU A 52 -24.18 -7.36 -8.63
CA LEU A 52 -23.22 -6.72 -7.73
C LEU A 52 -23.69 -6.74 -6.28
N ASP A 53 -24.95 -6.39 -6.00
CA ASP A 53 -25.51 -6.41 -4.64
C ASP A 53 -25.46 -7.83 -4.04
N ARG A 54 -25.75 -8.86 -4.84
CA ARG A 54 -25.57 -10.26 -4.42
C ARG A 54 -24.12 -10.58 -4.09
N GLY A 55 -23.18 -10.24 -4.98
CA GLY A 55 -21.76 -10.51 -4.77
C GLY A 55 -21.16 -9.76 -3.58
N LEU A 56 -21.64 -8.54 -3.29
CA LEU A 56 -21.22 -7.75 -2.12
C LEU A 56 -21.72 -8.33 -0.80
N ARG A 57 -22.90 -8.97 -0.81
CA ARG A 57 -23.46 -9.61 0.40
C ARG A 57 -22.86 -10.99 0.67
N PHE A 58 -22.71 -11.80 -0.38
CA PHE A 58 -22.25 -13.18 -0.26
C PHE A 58 -21.62 -13.67 -1.55
N LEU A 59 -20.41 -14.22 -1.44
CA LEU A 59 -19.75 -14.96 -2.51
C LEU A 59 -19.87 -16.46 -2.22
N GLY A 60 -20.25 -17.23 -3.24
CA GLY A 60 -20.35 -18.68 -3.13
C GLY A 60 -18.98 -19.37 -2.93
N PRO A 61 -18.96 -20.67 -2.58
CA PRO A 61 -17.72 -21.39 -2.26
C PRO A 61 -16.65 -21.36 -3.36
N SER A 62 -17.02 -21.27 -4.63
CA SER A 62 -16.09 -21.18 -5.77
C SER A 62 -15.19 -19.93 -5.73
N PHE A 63 -15.54 -18.93 -4.93
CA PHE A 63 -14.75 -17.71 -4.75
C PHE A 63 -13.72 -17.82 -3.61
N CYS A 64 -13.57 -18.98 -2.96
CA CYS A 64 -12.54 -19.19 -1.92
C CYS A 64 -11.11 -18.94 -2.44
N VAL A 65 -10.88 -19.05 -3.75
CA VAL A 65 -9.60 -18.69 -4.38
C VAL A 65 -9.27 -17.20 -4.28
N LEU A 66 -10.28 -16.35 -4.06
CA LEU A 66 -10.11 -14.92 -3.79
C LEU A 66 -9.82 -14.65 -2.30
N ASP A 67 -9.96 -15.65 -1.44
CA ASP A 67 -9.61 -15.54 -0.03
C ASP A 67 -8.09 -15.66 0.15
N ALA A 68 -7.41 -14.54 -0.07
CA ALA A 68 -5.98 -14.41 0.15
C ALA A 68 -5.62 -14.21 1.63
N LYS A 69 -6.63 -14.10 2.51
CA LYS A 69 -6.46 -13.71 3.92
C LYS A 69 -5.60 -14.72 4.67
N ASP A 70 -5.94 -16.01 4.60
CA ASP A 70 -5.25 -17.08 5.32
C ASP A 70 -3.81 -17.32 4.81
N LYS A 71 -3.63 -17.28 3.48
CA LYS A 71 -2.30 -17.46 2.86
C LYS A 71 -1.37 -16.31 3.23
N LEU A 72 -1.89 -15.09 3.24
CA LEU A 72 -1.13 -13.91 3.59
C LEU A 72 -0.84 -13.87 5.09
N TYR A 73 -1.80 -14.22 5.94
CA TYR A 73 -1.57 -14.36 7.37
C TYR A 73 -0.46 -15.39 7.68
N THR A 74 -0.53 -16.57 7.04
CA THR A 74 0.53 -17.60 7.16
C THR A 74 1.90 -17.07 6.70
N PHE A 75 1.93 -16.25 5.65
CA PHE A 75 3.17 -15.61 5.20
C PHE A 75 3.70 -14.60 6.23
N LEU A 76 2.84 -13.74 6.80
CA LEU A 76 3.22 -12.77 7.82
C LEU A 76 3.75 -13.47 9.08
N GLN A 77 3.09 -14.54 9.53
CA GLN A 77 3.59 -15.37 10.64
C GLN A 77 4.97 -15.95 10.34
N ARG A 78 5.22 -16.44 9.12
CA ARG A 78 6.55 -16.96 8.75
C ARG A 78 7.62 -15.86 8.75
N MET A 79 7.25 -14.63 8.42
CA MET A 79 8.15 -13.48 8.44
C MET A 79 8.41 -12.95 9.85
N LYS A 80 7.58 -13.32 10.83
CA LYS A 80 7.76 -12.92 12.23
C LYS A 80 9.07 -13.47 12.78
N HIS A 81 9.89 -12.60 13.35
CA HIS A 81 11.15 -12.97 13.97
C HIS A 81 11.03 -13.01 15.50
N PRO A 82 11.76 -13.90 16.21
CA PRO A 82 11.76 -13.96 17.67
C PRO A 82 12.22 -12.69 18.39
N SER A 83 12.87 -11.76 17.69
CA SER A 83 13.20 -10.43 18.25
C SER A 83 12.00 -9.49 18.36
N GLY A 84 10.83 -9.88 17.83
CA GLY A 84 9.65 -9.05 17.67
C GLY A 84 9.56 -8.37 16.30
N GLY A 85 10.68 -8.26 15.57
CA GLY A 85 10.72 -7.70 14.21
C GLY A 85 10.12 -8.62 13.15
N PHE A 86 10.07 -8.15 11.91
CA PHE A 86 9.67 -8.94 10.73
C PHE A 86 10.78 -8.99 9.69
N ARG A 87 10.81 -10.06 8.90
CA ARG A 87 11.63 -10.15 7.69
C ARG A 87 10.87 -9.62 6.48
N MET A 88 11.59 -9.00 5.54
CA MET A 88 10.99 -8.54 4.27
C MET A 88 10.55 -9.69 3.36
N HIS A 89 11.33 -10.77 3.34
CA HIS A 89 11.04 -12.02 2.62
C HIS A 89 11.85 -13.17 3.21
N ASP A 90 11.67 -14.39 2.69
CA ASP A 90 12.47 -15.54 3.11
C ASP A 90 13.98 -15.27 2.92
N GLY A 91 14.74 -15.34 4.01
CA GLY A 91 16.18 -15.03 4.03
C GLY A 91 16.53 -13.54 3.93
N GLY A 92 15.54 -12.65 3.91
CA GLY A 92 15.75 -11.20 3.87
C GLY A 92 16.14 -10.58 5.21
N GLU A 93 16.42 -9.29 5.17
CA GLU A 93 16.74 -8.46 6.31
C GLU A 93 15.57 -8.32 7.29
N ILE A 94 15.89 -8.00 8.54
CA ILE A 94 14.92 -7.73 9.61
C ILE A 94 15.04 -6.25 9.94
N ASP A 95 14.05 -5.45 9.60
CA ASP A 95 14.08 -4.03 9.90
C ASP A 95 12.67 -3.46 10.15
N VAL A 96 12.63 -2.20 10.56
CA VAL A 96 11.39 -1.50 10.90
C VAL A 96 10.44 -1.33 9.69
N ARG A 97 10.92 -1.38 8.44
CA ARG A 97 10.07 -1.34 7.22
C ARG A 97 9.24 -2.61 7.10
N ALA A 98 9.84 -3.75 7.41
CA ALA A 98 9.15 -5.03 7.42
C ALA A 98 8.03 -5.03 8.47
N CYS A 99 8.30 -4.50 9.67
CA CYS A 99 7.28 -4.33 10.71
C CYS A 99 6.11 -3.47 10.23
N TYR A 100 6.39 -2.30 9.67
CA TYR A 100 5.35 -1.41 9.15
C TYR A 100 4.51 -2.06 8.06
N THR A 101 5.16 -2.73 7.12
CA THR A 101 4.48 -3.37 5.99
C THR A 101 3.60 -4.52 6.47
N ALA A 102 4.12 -5.39 7.34
CA ALA A 102 3.40 -6.53 7.91
C ALA A 102 2.17 -6.06 8.71
N ILE A 103 2.37 -5.11 9.64
CA ILE A 103 1.30 -4.62 10.51
C ILE A 103 0.26 -3.81 9.73
N SER A 104 0.67 -2.98 8.77
CA SER A 104 -0.27 -2.21 7.94
C SER A 104 -1.16 -3.12 7.09
N VAL A 105 -0.56 -4.11 6.43
CA VAL A 105 -1.31 -5.10 5.63
C VAL A 105 -2.24 -5.90 6.52
N ALA A 106 -1.76 -6.35 7.69
CA ALA A 106 -2.57 -7.10 8.62
C ALA A 106 -3.77 -6.29 9.16
N SER A 107 -3.55 -5.01 9.46
CA SER A 107 -4.59 -4.08 9.90
C SER A 107 -5.65 -3.86 8.83
N ILE A 108 -5.25 -3.56 7.58
CA ILE A 108 -6.17 -3.31 6.46
C ILE A 108 -7.04 -4.53 6.16
N LEU A 109 -6.46 -5.74 6.24
CA LEU A 109 -7.16 -6.99 5.96
C LEU A 109 -7.90 -7.57 7.16
N ASN A 110 -7.88 -6.88 8.30
CA ASN A 110 -8.49 -7.31 9.54
C ASN A 110 -8.06 -8.75 9.93
N ILE A 111 -6.74 -8.98 9.87
CA ILE A 111 -6.02 -10.20 10.32
C ILE A 111 -4.99 -9.90 11.42
N LEU A 112 -4.93 -8.66 11.89
CA LEU A 112 -4.00 -8.29 12.97
C LEU A 112 -4.46 -8.94 14.28
N ASP A 113 -3.55 -9.63 14.95
CA ASP A 113 -3.79 -10.31 16.22
C ASP A 113 -2.58 -10.19 17.17
N ASP A 114 -2.75 -10.73 18.38
CA ASP A 114 -1.73 -10.65 19.42
C ASP A 114 -0.43 -11.38 19.04
N GLU A 115 -0.50 -12.44 18.23
CA GLU A 115 0.68 -13.21 17.79
C GLU A 115 1.55 -12.40 16.82
N LEU A 116 0.94 -11.72 15.84
CA LEU A 116 1.69 -10.84 14.94
C LEU A 116 2.26 -9.61 15.67
N VAL A 117 1.54 -9.08 16.66
CA VAL A 117 1.93 -7.89 17.44
C VAL A 117 2.97 -8.19 18.52
N GLN A 118 3.07 -9.45 18.96
CA GLN A 118 3.97 -9.85 20.05
C GLN A 118 5.40 -9.30 19.86
N ASP A 119 5.89 -8.57 20.84
CA ASP A 119 7.23 -7.96 20.86
C ASP A 119 7.56 -6.95 19.74
N VAL A 120 6.62 -6.59 18.85
CA VAL A 120 6.85 -5.57 17.81
C VAL A 120 7.24 -4.24 18.44
N GLY A 121 6.53 -3.84 19.49
CA GLY A 121 6.85 -2.60 20.19
C GLY A 121 8.21 -2.63 20.87
N ASN A 122 8.60 -3.78 21.45
CA ASN A 122 9.93 -3.96 22.03
C ASN A 122 11.03 -3.81 20.98
N TYR A 123 10.83 -4.41 19.80
CA TYR A 123 11.76 -4.29 18.68
C TYR A 123 11.90 -2.83 18.23
N ILE A 124 10.79 -2.12 17.99
CA ILE A 124 10.83 -0.72 17.53
C ILE A 124 11.46 0.21 18.58
N LEU A 125 11.16 -0.01 19.87
CA LEU A 125 11.79 0.75 20.95
C LEU A 125 13.30 0.57 20.97
N SER A 126 13.80 -0.64 20.72
CA SER A 126 15.24 -0.89 20.63
C SER A 126 15.90 -0.21 19.42
N CYS A 127 15.11 0.20 18.42
CA CYS A 127 15.57 0.98 17.27
C CYS A 127 15.53 2.50 17.51
N GLN A 128 14.95 2.99 18.62
CA GLN A 128 14.97 4.43 18.92
C GLN A 128 16.38 4.85 19.36
N THR A 129 16.96 5.83 18.67
CA THR A 129 18.33 6.30 18.93
C THR A 129 18.36 7.46 19.92
N PHE A 130 19.56 7.82 20.37
CA PHE A 130 19.77 8.99 21.25
C PHE A 130 19.34 10.32 20.61
N GLU A 131 19.29 10.37 19.27
CA GLU A 131 18.84 11.53 18.48
C GLU A 131 17.31 11.72 18.53
N GLY A 132 16.59 10.74 19.07
CA GLY A 132 15.14 10.73 19.19
C GLY A 132 14.41 10.01 18.05
N GLY A 133 15.08 9.81 16.91
CA GLY A 133 14.53 9.06 15.76
C GLY A 133 14.58 7.56 15.92
N ILE A 134 14.05 6.87 14.90
CA ILE A 134 14.06 5.41 14.82
C ILE A 134 14.97 5.01 13.66
N ALA A 135 15.87 4.07 13.94
CA ALA A 135 16.75 3.43 12.97
C ALA A 135 16.09 2.21 12.31
N GLY A 136 16.68 1.69 11.24
CA GLY A 136 16.18 0.47 10.59
C GLY A 136 16.32 -0.77 11.47
N GLU A 137 17.43 -0.83 12.21
CA GLU A 137 17.80 -1.92 13.12
C GLU A 137 18.41 -1.33 14.39
N PRO A 138 18.38 -2.06 15.52
CA PRO A 138 18.98 -1.60 16.77
C PRO A 138 20.46 -1.24 16.59
N GLY A 139 20.83 -0.06 17.07
CA GLY A 139 22.21 0.45 16.98
C GLY A 139 22.61 1.10 15.65
N SER A 140 21.72 1.14 14.66
CA SER A 140 21.94 1.91 13.42
C SER A 140 21.59 3.40 13.59
N GLU A 141 21.92 4.22 12.59
CA GLU A 141 21.63 5.65 12.55
C GLU A 141 20.13 5.93 12.43
N ALA A 142 19.64 6.98 13.10
CA ALA A 142 18.27 7.42 12.92
C ALA A 142 18.04 7.93 11.50
N HIS A 143 16.94 7.50 10.89
CA HIS A 143 16.62 7.89 9.51
C HIS A 143 15.13 8.18 9.38
N GLY A 144 14.76 9.19 8.60
CA GLY A 144 13.37 9.63 8.48
C GLY A 144 12.42 8.55 7.97
N GLY A 145 12.87 7.72 7.01
CA GLY A 145 12.07 6.61 6.50
C GLY A 145 11.76 5.55 7.57
N TYR A 146 12.76 5.18 8.39
CA TYR A 146 12.57 4.21 9.47
C TYR A 146 11.81 4.81 10.65
N THR A 147 12.01 6.10 10.91
CA THR A 147 11.24 6.89 11.88
C THR A 147 9.75 6.90 11.56
N PHE A 148 9.39 7.13 10.28
CA PHE A 148 8.01 6.99 9.83
C PHE A 148 7.48 5.56 10.03
N CYS A 149 8.21 4.56 9.54
CA CYS A 149 7.78 3.16 9.63
C CYS A 149 7.56 2.73 11.10
N GLY A 150 8.47 3.08 12.00
CA GLY A 150 8.40 2.72 13.41
C GLY A 150 7.25 3.43 14.11
N LEU A 151 7.11 4.75 13.93
CA LEU A 151 6.02 5.52 14.53
C LEU A 151 4.65 5.03 14.05
N ALA A 152 4.48 4.85 12.74
CA ALA A 152 3.23 4.37 12.17
C ALA A 152 2.87 2.97 12.68
N THR A 153 3.87 2.08 12.81
CA THR A 153 3.65 0.74 13.39
C THR A 153 3.21 0.82 14.84
N MET A 154 3.86 1.65 15.66
CA MET A 154 3.51 1.84 17.07
C MET A 154 2.11 2.44 17.25
N ILE A 155 1.66 3.29 16.33
CA ILE A 155 0.27 3.78 16.30
C ILE A 155 -0.69 2.64 15.96
N LEU A 156 -0.39 1.83 14.94
CA LEU A 156 -1.26 0.73 14.51
C LEU A 156 -1.44 -0.36 15.58
N ILE A 157 -0.43 -0.60 16.41
CA ILE A 157 -0.50 -1.55 17.53
C ILE A 157 -0.92 -0.88 18.86
N ASN A 158 -1.27 0.41 18.83
CA ASN A 158 -1.71 1.20 19.99
C ASN A 158 -0.68 1.26 21.15
N GLU A 159 0.60 1.40 20.80
CA GLU A 159 1.71 1.47 21.76
C GLU A 159 2.57 2.74 21.62
N VAL A 160 2.08 3.75 20.90
CA VAL A 160 2.82 4.99 20.60
C VAL A 160 3.37 5.71 21.84
N GLU A 161 2.66 5.65 22.97
CA GLU A 161 3.06 6.28 24.24
C GLU A 161 4.34 5.68 24.85
N ARG A 162 4.79 4.53 24.35
CA ARG A 162 6.06 3.91 24.78
C ARG A 162 7.28 4.62 24.20
N LEU A 163 7.14 5.34 23.09
CA LEU A 163 8.23 6.08 22.43
C LEU A 163 8.52 7.39 23.17
N ASP A 164 9.79 7.84 23.17
CA ASP A 164 10.10 9.22 23.57
C ASP A 164 9.65 10.20 22.46
N LEU A 165 8.39 10.58 22.49
CA LEU A 165 7.76 11.46 21.49
C LEU A 165 8.34 12.88 21.51
N THR A 166 8.83 13.35 22.66
CA THR A 166 9.39 14.69 22.79
C THR A 166 10.66 14.82 21.94
N ARG A 167 11.53 13.82 21.99
CA ARG A 167 12.74 13.78 21.16
C ARG A 167 12.44 13.44 19.70
N LEU A 168 11.44 12.61 19.44
CA LEU A 168 10.99 12.26 18.09
C LEU A 168 10.52 13.49 17.29
N ILE A 169 9.82 14.42 17.95
CA ILE A 169 9.40 15.68 17.34
C ILE A 169 10.62 16.48 16.88
N ILE A 170 11.67 16.61 17.71
CA ILE A 170 12.89 17.36 17.38
C ILE A 170 13.57 16.82 16.11
N LEU A 171 13.65 15.49 15.96
CA LEU A 171 14.20 14.91 14.74
C LEU A 171 13.26 15.11 13.53
N SER A 172 11.95 15.09 13.72
CA SER A 172 10.98 15.40 12.66
C SER A 172 11.20 16.81 12.09
N TYR A 173 11.50 17.78 12.97
CA TYR A 173 11.93 19.14 12.60
C TYR A 173 13.28 19.16 11.86
N LEU A 174 14.27 18.36 12.29
CA LEU A 174 15.58 18.24 11.63
C LEU A 174 15.48 17.56 10.25
N LEU A 175 14.67 16.52 10.11
CA LEU A 175 14.42 15.82 8.84
C LEU A 175 13.66 16.69 7.84
N MET A 176 12.80 17.60 8.32
CA MET A 176 12.21 18.64 7.49
C MET A 176 13.28 19.57 6.90
N SER A 177 14.22 19.96 7.76
CA SER A 177 15.35 20.81 7.38
C SER A 177 16.27 20.07 6.39
N ALA A 178 16.51 18.78 6.59
CA ALA A 178 17.27 17.94 5.66
C ALA A 178 16.54 17.71 4.33
N SER A 179 15.21 17.57 4.34
CA SER A 179 14.37 17.49 3.13
C SER A 179 14.44 18.79 2.32
N SER A 180 14.51 19.94 3.00
CA SER A 180 14.79 21.23 2.36
C SER A 180 16.16 21.23 1.66
N SER A 181 17.19 20.67 2.28
CA SER A 181 18.53 20.53 1.69
C SER A 181 18.57 19.52 0.54
N ALA A 182 17.72 18.49 0.59
CA ALA A 182 17.54 17.57 -0.54
C ALA A 182 16.88 18.27 -1.73
N ALA A 183 15.92 19.18 -1.49
CA ALA A 183 15.32 20.02 -2.52
C ALA A 183 16.39 20.84 -3.27
N THR A 184 17.29 21.49 -2.53
CA THR A 184 18.38 22.28 -3.14
C THR A 184 19.35 21.40 -3.92
N ARG A 185 19.65 20.18 -3.44
CA ARG A 185 20.49 19.23 -4.20
C ARG A 185 19.81 18.73 -5.48
N VAL A 186 18.49 18.57 -5.47
CA VAL A 186 17.72 18.21 -6.65
C VAL A 186 17.74 19.34 -7.68
N ASP A 187 17.66 20.59 -7.23
CA ASP A 187 17.81 21.78 -8.09
C ASP A 187 19.22 21.87 -8.70
N ASP A 188 20.26 21.62 -7.91
CA ASP A 188 21.65 21.56 -8.39
C ASP A 188 21.88 20.42 -9.39
N TRP A 189 21.24 19.27 -9.18
CA TRP A 189 21.40 18.14 -10.08
C TRP A 189 20.70 18.37 -11.42
N GLN A 190 19.49 18.93 -11.41
CA GLN A 190 18.79 19.32 -12.64
C GLN A 190 19.50 20.44 -13.40
N SER A 191 20.12 21.40 -12.71
CA SER A 191 20.85 22.50 -13.37
C SER A 191 22.11 22.02 -14.07
N ASN A 192 22.77 20.98 -13.51
CA ASN A 192 24.00 20.42 -14.08
C ASN A 192 23.75 19.33 -15.14
N TRP A 193 22.67 18.55 -15.04
CA TRP A 193 22.48 17.33 -15.85
C TRP A 193 21.17 17.26 -16.63
N GLY A 194 20.33 18.31 -16.53
CA GLY A 194 19.05 18.38 -17.23
C GLY A 194 17.91 17.72 -16.46
N LYS A 195 16.69 17.78 -17.01
CA LYS A 195 15.48 17.23 -16.39
C LYS A 195 15.28 15.77 -16.77
N ASP A 196 15.19 14.90 -15.79
CA ASP A 196 14.72 13.53 -15.91
C ASP A 196 13.58 13.24 -14.93
N LYS A 197 13.06 12.00 -14.94
CA LYS A 197 11.84 11.62 -14.18
C LYS A 197 12.12 11.42 -12.68
N PHE A 198 13.35 11.07 -12.31
CA PHE A 198 13.76 10.84 -10.93
C PHE A 198 13.74 12.10 -10.03
N PRO A 199 14.29 13.25 -10.43
CA PRO A 199 14.28 14.47 -9.63
C PRO A 199 12.91 15.13 -9.57
N ASP A 200 12.06 14.95 -10.58
CA ASP A 200 10.67 15.41 -10.50
C ASP A 200 9.88 14.65 -9.42
N MET A 201 10.08 13.32 -9.29
CA MET A 201 9.54 12.54 -8.17
C MET A 201 10.17 12.96 -6.82
N ALA A 202 11.48 13.23 -6.79
CA ALA A 202 12.14 13.68 -5.57
C ALA A 202 11.60 15.03 -5.08
N ARG A 203 11.38 16.01 -5.98
CA ARG A 203 10.75 17.29 -5.63
C ARG A 203 9.32 17.12 -5.14
N ALA A 204 8.53 16.25 -5.77
CA ALA A 204 7.17 15.95 -5.32
C ALA A 204 7.17 15.36 -3.90
N SER A 205 8.10 14.44 -3.61
CA SER A 205 8.27 13.86 -2.27
C SER A 205 8.68 14.91 -1.24
N VAL A 206 9.60 15.83 -1.57
CA VAL A 206 9.99 16.92 -0.68
C VAL A 206 8.81 17.86 -0.40
N GLY A 207 8.04 18.22 -1.42
CA GLY A 207 6.84 19.04 -1.25
C GLY A 207 5.80 18.40 -0.34
N LEU A 208 5.61 17.07 -0.44
CA LEU A 208 4.69 16.32 0.42
C LEU A 208 5.14 16.33 1.89
N SER A 209 6.45 16.19 2.15
CA SER A 209 7.02 16.24 3.49
C SER A 209 6.78 17.60 4.17
N PHE A 210 6.95 18.70 3.44
CA PHE A 210 6.67 20.05 3.94
C PHE A 210 5.18 20.25 4.28
N ALA A 211 4.27 19.78 3.43
CA ALA A 211 2.84 19.88 3.67
C ALA A 211 2.41 19.07 4.92
N ALA A 212 2.93 17.86 5.07
CA ALA A 212 2.67 17.02 6.24
C ALA A 212 3.16 17.68 7.55
N PHE A 213 4.31 18.34 7.50
CA PHE A 213 4.85 19.06 8.65
C PHE A 213 4.04 20.28 9.06
N VAL A 214 3.59 21.09 8.10
CA VAL A 214 2.71 22.23 8.41
C VAL A 214 1.43 21.74 9.09
N ALA A 215 0.87 20.62 8.61
CA ALA A 215 -0.31 20.01 9.23
C ALA A 215 -0.03 19.51 10.67
N LEU A 216 1.12 18.88 10.90
CA LEU A 216 1.52 18.40 12.24
C LEU A 216 1.82 19.55 13.21
N ALA A 217 2.51 20.60 12.75
CA ALA A 217 2.80 21.79 13.53
C ALA A 217 1.50 22.52 13.91
N TRP A 218 0.57 22.66 12.97
CA TRP A 218 -0.75 23.24 13.23
C TRP A 218 -1.53 22.42 14.26
N SER A 219 -1.55 21.09 14.10
CA SER A 219 -2.23 20.17 15.03
C SER A 219 -1.62 20.21 16.44
N SER A 220 -0.31 20.40 16.54
CA SER A 220 0.42 20.52 17.81
C SER A 220 0.13 21.86 18.51
N ILE A 221 0.05 22.95 17.75
CA ILE A 221 -0.34 24.28 18.27
C ILE A 221 -1.79 24.26 18.77
N VAL A 222 -2.71 23.68 17.99
CA VAL A 222 -4.11 23.53 18.38
C VAL A 222 -4.23 22.68 19.64
N SER A 223 -3.54 21.55 19.72
CA SER A 223 -3.54 20.69 20.92
C SER A 223 -2.94 21.40 22.14
N GLY A 224 -1.82 22.12 21.97
CA GLY A 224 -1.21 22.91 23.05
C GLY A 224 -2.12 24.05 23.54
N TYR A 225 -2.80 24.73 22.62
CA TYR A 225 -3.78 25.77 22.96
C TYR A 225 -4.97 25.20 23.77
N ILE A 226 -5.51 24.05 23.36
CA ILE A 226 -6.59 23.36 24.09
C ILE A 226 -6.13 22.93 25.49
N LEU A 227 -4.91 22.39 25.62
CA LEU A 227 -4.36 21.98 26.91
C LEU A 227 -4.15 23.16 27.86
N CYS A 228 -3.59 24.27 27.38
CA CYS A 228 -3.37 25.47 28.17
C CYS A 228 -4.67 26.19 28.56
N THR A 229 -5.70 26.13 27.73
CA THR A 229 -7.01 26.73 28.04
C THR A 229 -7.85 25.85 28.95
N SER A 230 -7.76 24.51 28.86
CA SER A 230 -8.48 23.59 29.75
C SER A 230 -7.97 23.58 31.20
N LYS A 231 -6.68 23.90 31.43
CA LYS A 231 -6.10 24.06 32.78
C LYS A 231 -6.43 25.43 33.43
N ALA A 232 -7.07 26.33 32.70
CA ALA A 232 -7.42 27.68 33.16
C ALA A 232 -8.90 27.83 33.56
N SER A 233 -9.67 26.74 33.60
CA SER A 233 -11.00 26.63 34.25
C SER A 233 -10.93 25.64 35.41
#